data_AF-A0A367JXM9-F1
#
_entry.id   AF-A0A367JXM9-F1
#
_cell.length_a   1.000
_cell.length_b   1.000
_cell.length_c   1.000
_cell.angle_alpha   90.00
_cell.angle_beta   90.00
_cell.angle_gamma   90.00
#
_symmetry.space_group_name_H-M   'P 1'
#
loop_
_entity.id
_entity.type
_entity.pdbx_description
1 polymer ?
#
loop_
_entity_poly.entity_id
_entity_poly.type
_entity_poly.pdbx_seq_one_letter_code
_entity_poly.pdbx_strand_id
1 'polypeptide(L)' 'MLKTLAQQLFRDIFAAFSKVKIHFVHGHGTAFCPWSMSTAANGVYAMIKERCVAVPIDFHNKDLTLEPFMAFHKSLA' A
#
# COMPACT_ATOMS: atom_id res chain seq x y z
N MET A 1 -0.95 25.69 -23.31
CA MET A 1 -0.48 26.13 -21.99
C MET A 1 -1.12 25.31 -20.85
N LEU A 2 -2.45 25.26 -20.70
CA LEU A 2 -3.13 24.41 -19.69
C LEU A 2 -2.87 22.90 -19.85
N LYS A 3 -2.94 22.38 -21.09
CA LYS A 3 -2.61 20.96 -21.37
C LYS A 3 -1.17 20.60 -20.97
N THR A 4 -0.24 21.54 -21.15
CA THR A 4 1.17 21.40 -20.82
C THR A 4 1.41 21.39 -19.31
N LEU A 5 0.73 22.27 -18.58
CA LEU A 5 0.78 22.34 -17.12
C LEU A 5 0.18 21.08 -16.47
N ALA A 6 -0.96 20.59 -16.96
CA ALA A 6 -1.56 19.35 -16.47
C ALA A 6 -0.63 18.15 -16.72
N GLN A 7 -0.01 18.05 -17.90
CA GLN A 7 0.95 16.99 -18.21
C GLN A 7 2.23 17.04 -17.35
N GLN A 8 2.68 18.24 -16.97
CA GLN A 8 3.78 18.39 -16.00
C GLN A 8 3.33 17.96 -14.60
N LEU A 9 2.17 18.44 -14.13
CA LEU A 9 1.60 18.05 -12.84
C LEU A 9 1.45 16.53 -12.72
N PHE A 10 0.90 15.86 -13.75
CA PHE A 10 0.76 14.40 -13.75
C PHE A 10 2.12 13.68 -13.76
N ARG A 11 3.13 14.21 -14.46
CA ARG A 11 4.48 13.65 -14.43
C ARG A 11 5.12 13.80 -13.06
N ASP A 12 4.99 14.96 -12.43
CA ASP A 12 5.57 15.24 -11.12
C ASP A 12 4.88 14.42 -10.02
N ILE A 13 3.55 14.28 -10.10
CA ILE A 13 2.77 13.38 -9.25
C ILE A 13 3.25 11.94 -9.42
N PHE A 14 3.39 11.45 -10.65
CA PHE A 14 3.90 10.11 -10.88
C PHE A 14 5.34 9.94 -10.36
N ALA A 15 6.22 10.92 -10.58
CA ALA A 15 7.60 10.89 -10.09
C ALA A 15 7.69 10.89 -8.55
N ALA A 16 6.72 11.47 -7.87
CA ALA A 16 6.58 11.37 -6.42
C ALA A 16 6.08 9.98 -6.00
N PHE A 17 4.99 9.49 -6.59
CA PHE A 17 4.38 8.20 -6.22
C PHE A 17 5.18 6.97 -6.65
N SER A 18 6.01 7.06 -7.69
CA SER A 18 6.92 5.98 -8.09
C SER A 18 8.00 5.70 -7.05
N LYS A 19 8.26 6.66 -6.15
CA LYS A 19 9.18 6.52 -5.01
C LYS A 19 8.50 6.07 -3.73
N VAL A 20 7.16 5.96 -3.72
CA VAL A 20 6.39 5.53 -2.56
C VAL A 20 6.07 4.05 -2.70
N LYS A 21 6.45 3.28 -1.68
CA LYS A 21 5.99 1.90 -1.49
C LYS A 21 5.10 1.87 -0.27
N ILE A 22 3.84 1.48 -0.44
CA ILE A 22 2.87 1.38 0.64
C ILE A 22 2.93 -0.06 1.15
N HIS A 23 3.09 -0.21 2.46
CA HIS A 23 3.01 -1.50 3.14
C HIS A 23 1.74 -1.52 3.98
N PHE A 24 0.97 -2.59 3.86
CA PHE A 24 -0.23 -2.79 4.66
C PHE A 24 -0.40 -4.26 4.99
N VAL A 25 -1.24 -4.54 5.97
CA VAL A 25 -1.54 -5.91 6.39
C VAL A 25 -3.03 -6.15 6.19
N HIS A 26 -3.34 -7.31 5.62
CA HIS A 26 -4.69 -7.84 5.57
C HIS A 26 -4.82 -9.06 6.48
N GLY A 27 -5.69 -8.95 7.49
CA GLY A 27 -6.12 -10.07 8.32
C GLY A 27 -7.43 -10.67 7.80
N HIS A 28 -7.49 -12.00 7.65
CA HIS A 28 -8.71 -12.73 7.29
C HIS A 28 -8.72 -14.10 7.95
N GLY A 29 -9.78 -14.45 8.68
CA GLY A 29 -9.84 -15.69 9.46
C GLY A 29 -8.65 -15.77 10.41
N THR A 30 -7.89 -16.86 10.35
CA THR A 30 -6.64 -17.01 11.12
C THR A 30 -5.39 -16.64 10.32
N ALA A 31 -5.53 -15.98 9.18
CA ALA A 31 -4.40 -15.61 8.31
C ALA A 31 -4.08 -14.11 8.43
N PHE A 32 -2.79 -13.82 8.58
CA PHE A 32 -2.21 -12.49 8.52
C PHE A 32 -1.32 -12.41 7.27
N CYS A 33 -1.69 -11.54 6.33
CA CYS A 33 -1.01 -11.39 5.05
C CYS A 33 -0.45 -9.97 4.91
N PRO A 34 0.88 -9.80 4.91
CA PRO A 34 1.49 -8.54 4.52
C PRO A 34 1.32 -8.33 3.00
N TRP A 35 1.11 -7.09 2.61
CA TRP A 35 1.02 -6.66 1.24
C TRP A 35 1.92 -5.45 1.02
N SER A 36 2.42 -5.34 -0.20
CA SER A 36 3.05 -4.11 -0.65
C SER A 36 2.44 -3.63 -1.96
N MET A 37 2.28 -2.31 -2.07
CA MET A 37 1.81 -1.64 -3.28
C MET A 37 2.86 -0.63 -3.74
N SER A 38 3.13 -0.61 -5.03
CA SER A 38 4.01 0.36 -5.67
C SER A 38 3.45 0.80 -7.02
N THR A 39 3.90 1.95 -7.52
CA THR A 39 3.47 2.48 -8.81
C THR A 39 4.51 2.14 -9.87
N ALA A 40 4.31 1.04 -10.62
CA ALA A 40 5.30 0.53 -11.57
C ALA A 40 5.41 1.38 -12.85
N ALA A 41 4.29 1.97 -13.27
CA ALA A 41 4.21 2.91 -14.39
C ALA A 41 3.05 3.89 -14.14
N ASN A 42 2.95 4.96 -14.92
CA ASN A 42 1.89 5.96 -14.71
C ASN A 42 0.51 5.31 -14.82
N GLY A 43 -0.29 5.40 -13.76
CA GLY A 43 -1.60 4.76 -13.65
C GLY A 43 -1.58 3.24 -13.45
N VAL A 44 -0.40 2.62 -13.31
CA VAL A 44 -0.24 1.17 -13.09
C VAL A 44 0.28 0.91 -11.69
N TYR A 45 -0.56 0.24 -10.88
CA TYR A 45 -0.25 -0.14 -9.50
C TYR A 45 0.06 -1.63 -9.44
N ALA A 46 1.24 -1.97 -8.92
CA ALA A 46 1.63 -3.34 -8.64
C ALA A 46 1.34 -3.64 -7.16
N MET A 47 0.45 -4.60 -6.90
CA MET A 47 0.20 -5.16 -5.58
C MET A 47 0.86 -6.52 -5.46
N ILE A 48 1.70 -6.69 -4.44
CA ILE A 48 2.40 -7.93 -4.15
C ILE A 48 1.85 -8.45 -2.83
N LYS A 49 1.32 -9.67 -2.87
CA LYS A 49 0.99 -10.45 -1.68
C LYS A 49 2.28 -11.06 -1.16
N GLU A 50 2.74 -10.62 0.00
CA GLU A 50 3.87 -11.25 0.65
C GLU A 50 3.42 -12.59 1.27
N ARG A 51 4.36 -13.31 1.90
CA ARG A 51 4.05 -14.58 2.56
C ARG A 51 3.05 -14.36 3.70
N CYS A 52 1.89 -14.99 3.60
CA CYS A 52 0.93 -15.05 4.69
C CYS A 52 1.40 -15.99 5.80
N VAL A 53 1.06 -15.65 7.02
CA VAL A 53 1.29 -16.47 8.21
C VAL A 53 -0.03 -16.75 8.90
N ALA A 54 -0.16 -17.94 9.47
CA ALA A 54 -1.26 -18.23 10.38
C ALA A 54 -0.97 -17.58 11.74
N VAL A 55 -1.97 -16.95 12.34
CA VAL A 55 -1.90 -16.32 13.65
C VAL A 55 -2.98 -16.92 14.56
N PRO A 56 -2.76 -16.96 15.89
CA PRO A 56 -3.74 -17.52 16.85
C PRO A 56 -4.93 -16.56 17.10
N ILE A 57 -5.17 -15.62 16.18
CA ILE A 57 -6.24 -14.63 16.24
C ILE A 57 -7.17 -14.92 15.07
N ASP A 58 -8.47 -15.03 15.33
CA ASP A 58 -9.48 -15.12 14.28
C ASP A 58 -10.05 -13.73 13.99
N PHE A 59 -9.65 -13.14 12.87
CA PHE A 59 -10.11 -11.84 12.37
C PHE A 59 -11.61 -11.78 12.06
N HIS A 60 -12.33 -12.90 12.04
CA HIS A 60 -13.80 -12.89 11.96
C HIS A 60 -14.49 -12.56 13.29
N ASN A 61 -13.78 -12.60 14.42
CA ASN A 61 -14.37 -12.19 15.70
C ASN A 61 -14.63 -10.68 15.72
N LYS A 62 -15.91 -10.31 15.86
CA LYS A 62 -16.42 -8.94 15.74
C LYS A 62 -15.88 -7.95 16.78
N ASP A 63 -15.30 -8.46 17.86
CA ASP A 63 -14.75 -7.64 18.96
C ASP A 63 -13.25 -7.34 18.81
N LEU A 64 -12.64 -7.71 17.68
CA LEU A 64 -11.31 -7.21 17.33
C LEU A 64 -11.43 -5.75 16.88
N THR A 65 -11.32 -4.83 17.83
CA THR A 65 -11.08 -3.42 17.54
C THR A 65 -9.68 -3.28 16.94
N LEU A 66 -9.58 -3.52 15.64
CA LEU A 66 -8.39 -3.20 14.87
C LEU A 66 -8.43 -1.70 14.59
N GLU A 67 -7.72 -0.94 15.42
CA GLU A 67 -7.46 0.46 15.11
C GLU A 67 -6.74 0.54 13.75
N PRO A 68 -7.31 1.23 12.75
CA PRO A 68 -6.66 1.39 11.46
C PRO A 68 -5.36 2.16 11.68
N PHE A 69 -4.23 1.47 11.58
CA PHE A 69 -2.91 2.08 11.70
C PHE A 69 -2.27 2.20 10.32
N MET A 70 -1.71 3.38 10.03
CA MET A 70 -0.94 3.63 8.82
C MET A 70 0.46 4.07 9.23
N ALA A 71 1.46 3.21 9.00
CA ALA A 71 2.85 3.53 9.29
C ALA A 71 3.58 3.91 7.99
N PHE A 72 4.03 5.15 7.91
CA PHE A 72 4.87 5.60 6.79
C PHE A 72 6.33 5.36 7.15
N HIS A 73 6.93 4.36 6.49
CA HIS A 73 8.36 4.11 6.62
C HIS A 73 9.10 4.90 5.54
N LYS A 74 9.94 5.85 5.96
CA LYS A 74 10.92 6.46 5.05
C LYS A 74 12.08 5.48 4.92
N SER A 75 12.19 4.81 3.78
CA SER A 75 13.43 4.09 3.45
C SER A 75 14.55 5.12 3.33
N LEU A 76 15.55 5.03 4.21
CA LEU A 76 16.80 5.76 4.06
C LEU A 76 17.53 5.14 2.86
N ALA A 77 17.72 5.97 1.83
CA ALA A 77 18.56 5.65 0.67
C ALA A 77 20.04 5.85 1.02
#